data_AF-A0A1D7QVP5-F1
#
_entry.id   AF-A0A1D7QVP5-F1
#
_cell.length_a   1.000
_cell.length_b   1.000
_cell.length_c   1.000
_cell.angle_alpha   90.00
_cell.angle_beta   90.00
_cell.angle_gamma   90.00
#
_symmetry.space_group_name_H-M   'P 1'
#
loop_
_entity.id
_entity.type
_entity.pdbx_description
1 polymer ?
#
loop_
_entity_poly.entity_id
_entity_poly.type
_entity_poly.pdbx_seq_one_letter_code
_entity_poly.pdbx_strand_id
1 'polypeptide(L)'
;MANLKDLSVFKTAFGEVPGDTAKLATSASNETLSASSLKYESKVPQLEYMCLMMENMVLTKKLKGIIYAGFQKHSRAKAIYDRYLAMAEYSEIYLFGEKDTTLPSHPNIHLIDLPKGSELMREWFLVIDAPSFKSMMVAYDLDGFGTHAVEEDRNFKGMKSSSPKTVKSVSEMLDSVI
;
A
#
# COMPACT_ATOMS: atom_id res chain seq x y z
N MET A 1 21.62 4.30 8.41
CA MET A 1 20.44 4.78 7.66
C MET A 1 20.09 3.70 6.65
N ALA A 2 18.83 3.26 6.60
CA ALA A 2 18.39 2.31 5.58
C ALA A 2 18.45 2.99 4.20
N ASN A 3 18.76 2.22 3.16
CA ASN A 3 18.83 2.75 1.80
C ASN A 3 17.45 2.61 1.15
N LEU A 4 16.82 3.74 0.78
CA LEU A 4 15.51 3.79 0.10
C LEU A 4 15.44 2.91 -1.17
N LYS A 5 16.60 2.64 -1.78
CA LYS A 5 16.68 1.75 -2.94
C LYS A 5 16.40 0.28 -2.62
N ASP A 6 16.81 -0.18 -1.44
CA ASP A 6 16.81 -1.61 -1.10
C ASP A 6 15.61 -2.01 -0.21
N LEU A 7 14.79 -1.03 0.17
CA LEU A 7 13.62 -1.20 1.01
C LEU A 7 12.48 -1.91 0.29
N SER A 8 11.85 -2.85 1.00
CA SER A 8 10.77 -3.67 0.48
C SER A 8 9.77 -3.99 1.59
N VAL A 9 8.57 -3.46 1.45
CA VAL A 9 7.43 -3.76 2.34
C VAL A 9 7.04 -5.23 2.15
N PHE A 10 7.08 -5.72 0.92
CA PHE A 10 6.76 -7.11 0.61
C PHE A 10 7.72 -8.09 1.29
N LYS A 11 9.04 -7.95 1.12
CA LYS A 11 10.02 -8.85 1.74
C LYS A 11 9.96 -8.80 3.28
N THR A 12 9.67 -7.62 3.85
CA THR A 12 9.56 -7.47 5.31
C THR A 12 8.32 -8.17 5.85
N ALA A 13 7.16 -8.00 5.22
CA ALA A 13 5.90 -8.47 5.77
C ALA A 13 5.53 -9.90 5.35
N PHE A 14 5.86 -10.31 4.12
CA PHE A 14 5.34 -11.54 3.52
C PHE A 14 5.78 -12.81 4.27
N GLY A 15 6.99 -12.83 4.82
CA GLY A 15 7.48 -13.95 5.64
C GLY A 15 6.78 -14.06 7.01
N GLU A 16 6.25 -12.96 7.54
CA GLU A 16 5.65 -12.93 8.87
C GLU A 16 4.21 -13.47 8.91
N VAL A 17 3.49 -13.42 7.80
CA VAL A 17 2.12 -13.92 7.74
C VAL A 17 2.10 -15.42 7.45
N PRO A 18 1.52 -16.25 8.34
CA PRO A 18 1.43 -17.69 8.12
C PRO A 18 0.38 -18.03 7.05
N GLY A 19 0.46 -19.26 6.54
CA GLY A 19 -0.53 -19.82 5.61
C GLY A 19 -0.10 -19.79 4.14
N ASP A 20 -0.90 -20.48 3.33
CA ASP A 20 -0.70 -20.59 1.88
C ASP A 20 -1.21 -19.35 1.14
N THR A 21 -0.72 -19.19 -0.09
CA THR A 21 -1.15 -18.09 -0.97
C THR A 21 -2.48 -18.45 -1.62
N ALA A 22 -3.53 -17.66 -1.33
CA ALA A 22 -4.85 -17.84 -1.92
C ALA A 22 -4.98 -17.05 -3.24
N LYS A 23 -5.72 -17.57 -4.23
CA LYS A 23 -6.06 -16.78 -5.43
C LYS A 23 -7.29 -15.93 -5.14
N LEU A 24 -7.14 -14.61 -5.16
CA LEU A 24 -8.26 -13.69 -5.08
C LEU A 24 -8.81 -13.47 -6.50
N ALA A 25 -9.84 -14.25 -6.84
CA ALA A 25 -10.67 -13.95 -8.01
C ALA A 25 -11.61 -12.78 -7.71
N THR A 26 -12.25 -12.23 -8.75
CA THR A 26 -13.21 -11.10 -8.70
C THR A 26 -14.39 -11.30 -7.74
N SER A 27 -14.59 -12.53 -7.23
CA SER A 27 -15.62 -12.93 -6.28
C SER A 27 -15.05 -13.48 -4.97
N ALA A 28 -13.87 -13.01 -4.54
CA ALA A 28 -13.33 -13.38 -3.23
C ALA A 28 -14.38 -13.12 -2.14
N SER A 29 -14.71 -14.15 -1.36
CA SER A 29 -15.74 -14.07 -0.34
C SER A 29 -15.42 -12.98 0.69
N ASN A 30 -16.43 -12.31 1.22
CA ASN A 30 -16.27 -11.35 2.31
C ASN A 30 -15.54 -11.95 3.52
N GLU A 31 -15.63 -13.27 3.72
CA GLU A 31 -14.94 -14.02 4.77
C GLU A 31 -13.42 -14.08 4.53
N THR A 32 -12.99 -14.28 3.28
CA THR A 32 -11.56 -14.23 2.92
C THR A 32 -10.99 -12.82 3.06
N LEU A 33 -11.78 -11.81 2.69
CA LEU A 33 -11.37 -10.40 2.80
C LEU A 33 -11.44 -9.86 4.24
N SER A 34 -12.25 -10.47 5.12
CA SER A 34 -12.33 -10.10 6.54
C SER A 34 -11.25 -10.75 7.41
N ALA A 35 -10.53 -11.77 6.90
CA ALA A 35 -9.44 -12.42 7.62
C ALA A 35 -8.42 -11.39 8.15
N SER A 36 -7.94 -11.55 9.38
CA SER A 36 -6.97 -10.59 9.94
C SER A 36 -5.66 -10.55 9.15
N SER A 37 -5.23 -11.70 8.63
CA SER A 37 -4.03 -11.82 7.80
C SER A 37 -4.26 -12.84 6.69
N LEU A 38 -3.73 -12.57 5.49
CA LEU A 38 -3.88 -13.43 4.32
C LEU A 38 -2.73 -13.19 3.34
N LYS A 39 -2.22 -14.24 2.71
CA LYS A 39 -1.38 -14.16 1.51
C LYS A 39 -2.24 -14.39 0.27
N TYR A 40 -1.96 -13.66 -0.79
CA TYR A 40 -2.77 -13.73 -2.00
C TYR A 40 -2.00 -13.59 -3.31
N GLU A 41 -2.61 -14.12 -4.37
CA GLU A 41 -2.37 -13.74 -5.76
C GLU A 41 -3.60 -12.97 -6.27
N SER A 42 -3.37 -11.88 -6.99
CA SER A 42 -4.43 -10.93 -7.35
C SER A 42 -4.11 -10.18 -8.65
N LYS A 43 -5.12 -9.47 -9.16
CA LYS A 43 -5.00 -8.47 -10.24
C LYS A 43 -5.31 -7.06 -9.72
N VAL A 44 -5.08 -6.05 -10.56
CA VAL A 44 -5.28 -4.63 -10.23
C VAL A 44 -6.66 -4.33 -9.62
N PRO A 45 -7.80 -4.75 -10.21
CA PRO A 45 -9.11 -4.33 -9.71
C PRO A 45 -9.39 -4.73 -8.25
N GLN A 46 -8.88 -5.91 -7.87
CA GLN A 46 -9.05 -6.42 -6.51
C GLN A 46 -8.13 -5.70 -5.50
N LEU A 47 -6.94 -5.26 -5.92
CA LEU A 47 -6.06 -4.43 -5.09
C LEU A 47 -6.67 -3.06 -4.87
N GLU A 48 -7.23 -2.44 -5.91
CA GLU A 48 -7.92 -1.16 -5.82
C GLU A 48 -9.12 -1.25 -4.87
N TYR A 49 -9.90 -2.32 -4.96
CA TYR A 49 -11.00 -2.59 -4.04
C TYR A 49 -10.54 -2.71 -2.58
N MET A 50 -9.44 -3.45 -2.34
CA MET A 50 -8.88 -3.58 -0.99
C MET A 50 -8.38 -2.24 -0.44
N CYS A 51 -7.68 -1.44 -1.24
CA CYS A 51 -7.26 -0.10 -0.84
C CYS A 51 -8.47 0.79 -0.52
N LEU A 52 -9.48 0.79 -1.38
CA LEU A 52 -10.70 1.57 -1.16
C LEU A 52 -11.38 1.21 0.18
N MET A 53 -11.47 -0.08 0.51
CA MET A 53 -12.05 -0.53 1.77
C MET A 53 -11.24 -0.05 2.99
N MET A 54 -9.91 -0.09 2.90
CA MET A 54 -9.02 0.39 3.96
C MET A 54 -9.07 1.92 4.12
N GLU A 55 -9.07 2.67 3.03
CA GLU A 55 -9.18 4.13 3.05
C GLU A 55 -10.54 4.59 3.59
N ASN A 56 -11.62 3.91 3.22
CA ASN A 56 -12.94 4.16 3.78
C ASN A 56 -12.97 3.96 5.30
N MET A 57 -12.16 3.05 5.85
CA MET A 57 -12.01 2.91 7.31
C MET A 57 -11.31 4.11 7.95
N VAL A 58 -10.30 4.68 7.29
CA VAL A 58 -9.66 5.94 7.74
C VAL A 58 -10.69 7.05 7.80
N LEU A 59 -11.43 7.27 6.72
CA LEU A 59 -12.40 8.36 6.60
C LEU A 59 -13.57 8.19 7.57
N THR A 60 -14.18 7.00 7.60
CA THR A 60 -15.37 6.73 8.43
C THR A 60 -15.07 6.86 9.92
N LYS A 61 -13.91 6.36 10.35
CA LYS A 61 -13.52 6.40 11.77
C LYS A 61 -12.70 7.64 12.13
N LYS A 62 -12.42 8.52 11.16
CA LYS A 62 -11.58 9.71 11.33
C LYS A 62 -10.27 9.36 12.05
N LEU A 63 -9.60 8.32 11.54
CA LEU A 63 -8.42 7.78 12.20
C LEU A 63 -7.34 8.85 12.30
N LYS A 64 -6.74 8.96 13.49
CA LYS A 64 -5.58 9.81 13.74
C LYS A 64 -4.35 8.92 13.82
N GLY A 65 -3.50 8.99 12.81
CA GLY A 65 -2.31 8.15 12.71
C GLY A 65 -1.47 8.53 11.50
N ILE A 66 -0.60 7.60 11.12
CA ILE A 66 0.25 7.74 9.95
C ILE A 66 -0.20 6.73 8.89
N ILE A 67 -0.30 7.20 7.66
CA ILE A 67 -0.66 6.40 6.50
C ILE A 67 0.52 6.41 5.55
N TYR A 68 1.03 5.23 5.21
CA TYR A 68 2.04 5.08 4.17
C TYR A 68 1.38 4.42 2.97
N ALA A 69 1.49 5.03 1.80
CA ALA A 69 1.02 4.42 0.56
C ALA A 69 2.11 4.47 -0.50
N GLY A 70 2.27 3.35 -1.21
CA GLY A 70 3.26 3.19 -2.24
C GLY A 70 2.62 2.92 -3.58
N PHE A 71 3.02 3.75 -4.55
CA PHE A 71 2.71 3.57 -5.95
C PHE A 71 4.02 3.44 -6.74
N GLN A 72 3.93 2.86 -7.92
CA GLN A 72 5.07 2.81 -8.82
C GLN A 72 5.45 4.22 -9.29
N LYS A 73 4.45 5.08 -9.51
CA LYS A 73 4.59 6.47 -9.97
C LYS A 73 3.60 7.40 -9.27
N HIS A 74 3.98 8.64 -9.01
CA HIS A 74 3.09 9.63 -8.40
C HIS A 74 1.85 9.94 -9.26
N SER A 75 1.96 9.87 -10.59
CA SER A 75 0.82 10.05 -11.50
C SER A 75 -0.33 9.09 -11.25
N ARG A 76 -0.08 7.92 -10.67
CA ARG A 76 -1.12 6.95 -10.31
C ARG A 76 -1.99 7.41 -9.15
N ALA A 77 -1.42 8.21 -8.24
CA ALA A 77 -2.20 8.80 -7.15
C ALA A 77 -3.14 9.91 -7.66
N LYS A 78 -2.91 10.50 -8.85
CA LYS A 78 -3.70 11.64 -9.35
C LYS A 78 -5.19 11.34 -9.45
N ALA A 79 -5.57 10.15 -9.92
CA ALA A 79 -6.97 9.76 -10.08
C ALA A 79 -7.71 9.57 -8.74
N ILE A 80 -6.95 9.38 -7.65
CA ILE A 80 -7.47 9.08 -6.31
C ILE A 80 -7.02 10.10 -5.27
N TYR A 81 -6.43 11.22 -5.71
CA TYR A 81 -5.78 12.19 -4.83
C TYR A 81 -6.77 12.88 -3.89
N ASP A 82 -8.01 13.09 -4.34
CA ASP A 82 -9.08 13.64 -3.52
C ASP A 82 -9.37 12.79 -2.28
N ARG A 83 -9.19 11.45 -2.37
CA ARG A 83 -9.32 10.56 -1.20
C ARG A 83 -8.18 10.75 -0.21
N TYR A 84 -6.96 10.96 -0.72
CA TYR A 84 -5.80 11.26 0.12
C TYR A 84 -5.94 12.62 0.81
N LEU A 85 -6.40 13.65 0.10
CA LEU A 85 -6.74 14.94 0.69
C LEU A 85 -7.77 14.78 1.82
N ALA A 86 -8.83 14.01 1.60
CA ALA A 86 -9.84 13.77 2.63
C ALA A 86 -9.31 13.00 3.85
N MET A 87 -8.38 12.05 3.66
CA MET A 87 -7.73 11.35 4.77
C MET A 87 -6.75 12.26 5.53
N ALA A 88 -6.11 13.20 4.82
CA ALA A 88 -5.11 14.11 5.37
C ALA A 88 -5.69 15.14 6.35
N GLU A 89 -7.02 15.29 6.39
CA GLU A 89 -7.74 16.04 7.44
C GLU A 89 -7.56 15.44 8.85
N TYR A 90 -7.21 14.16 8.93
CA TYR A 90 -7.14 13.43 10.20
C TYR A 90 -5.80 12.73 10.45
N SER A 91 -5.05 12.41 9.39
CA SER A 91 -3.81 11.62 9.43
C SER A 91 -2.68 12.28 8.66
N GLU A 92 -1.44 11.96 9.07
CA GLU A 92 -0.25 12.23 8.28
C GLU A 92 -0.12 11.17 7.19
N ILE A 93 0.26 11.56 5.98
CA ILE A 93 0.32 10.68 4.82
C ILE A 93 1.69 10.79 4.15
N TYR A 94 2.33 9.65 3.92
CA TYR A 94 3.56 9.52 3.13
C TYR A 94 3.28 8.75 1.86
N LEU A 95 3.44 9.41 0.70
CA LEU A 95 3.17 8.85 -0.62
C LEU A 95 4.47 8.57 -1.36
N PHE A 96 4.81 7.30 -1.50
CA PHE A 96 6.00 6.84 -2.21
C PHE A 96 5.69 6.65 -3.69
N GLY A 97 6.59 7.12 -4.57
CA GLY A 97 6.52 6.84 -6.00
C GLY A 97 7.61 7.51 -6.82
N GLU A 98 7.77 7.09 -8.08
CA GLU A 98 8.60 7.83 -9.03
C GLU A 98 7.98 9.20 -9.29
N LYS A 99 8.80 10.24 -9.22
CA LYS A 99 8.43 11.62 -9.55
C LYS A 99 8.27 11.81 -11.06
N ASP A 100 7.11 11.43 -11.56
CA ASP A 100 6.71 11.60 -12.96
C ASP A 100 5.64 12.70 -13.15
N THR A 101 5.12 13.24 -12.05
CA THR A 101 4.14 14.32 -12.05
C THR A 101 4.29 15.22 -10.82
N THR A 102 3.52 16.31 -10.80
CA THR A 102 3.36 17.15 -9.62
C THR A 102 1.94 17.00 -9.10
N LEU A 103 1.79 16.68 -7.82
CA LEU A 103 0.50 16.64 -7.13
C LEU A 103 0.31 17.91 -6.28
N PRO A 104 -0.94 18.33 -6.01
CA PRO A 104 -1.20 19.49 -5.14
C PRO A 104 -0.58 19.30 -3.76
N SER A 105 0.14 20.30 -3.25
CA SER A 105 0.75 20.24 -1.91
C SER A 105 -0.31 20.28 -0.81
N HIS A 106 -0.08 19.55 0.28
CA HIS A 106 -0.90 19.57 1.49
C HIS A 106 0.02 19.39 2.71
N PRO A 107 -0.18 20.12 3.83
CA PRO A 107 0.72 20.05 5.00
C PRO A 107 0.93 18.65 5.57
N ASN A 108 -0.11 17.81 5.51
CA ASN A 108 -0.09 16.44 6.04
C ASN A 108 0.11 15.38 4.93
N ILE A 109 0.50 15.77 3.71
CA ILE A 109 0.82 14.83 2.62
C ILE A 109 2.25 15.09 2.16
N HIS A 110 3.11 14.11 2.40
CA HIS A 110 4.52 14.14 2.08
C HIS A 110 4.78 13.22 0.89
N LEU A 111 5.23 13.77 -0.24
CA LEU A 111 5.62 12.99 -1.41
C LEU A 111 7.06 12.52 -1.24
N ILE A 112 7.27 11.20 -1.27
CA ILE A 112 8.59 10.58 -1.16
C ILE A 112 9.01 10.07 -2.55
N ASP A 113 10.02 10.70 -3.13
CA ASP A 113 10.54 10.39 -4.45
C ASP A 113 11.37 9.11 -4.41
N LEU A 114 10.91 8.05 -5.09
CA LEU A 114 11.64 6.80 -5.17
C LEU A 114 12.84 6.91 -6.14
N PRO A 115 14.04 6.46 -5.75
CA PRO A 115 15.17 6.39 -6.66
C PRO A 115 14.94 5.31 -7.72
N LYS A 116 15.52 5.51 -8.92
CA LYS A 116 15.42 4.54 -10.01
C LYS A 116 15.88 3.16 -9.56
N GLY A 117 15.04 2.15 -9.82
CA GLY A 117 15.31 0.77 -9.46
C GLY A 117 15.13 0.47 -7.98
N SER A 118 14.43 1.32 -7.22
CA SER A 118 13.97 0.97 -5.88
C SER A 118 13.02 -0.23 -5.94
N GLU A 119 13.17 -1.18 -5.01
CA GLU A 119 12.27 -2.32 -4.88
C GLU A 119 10.81 -1.88 -4.65
N LEU A 120 10.60 -0.76 -3.95
CA LEU A 120 9.27 -0.17 -3.74
C LEU A 120 8.57 0.23 -5.06
N MET A 121 9.30 0.46 -6.15
CA MET A 121 8.70 0.71 -7.48
C MET A 121 7.99 -0.52 -8.06
N ARG A 122 8.19 -1.70 -7.48
CA ARG A 122 7.46 -2.94 -7.82
C ARG A 122 6.38 -3.29 -6.81
N GLU A 123 6.17 -2.46 -5.80
CA GLU A 123 5.25 -2.73 -4.72
C GLU A 123 4.10 -1.75 -4.72
N TRP A 124 2.90 -2.28 -4.66
CA TRP A 124 1.70 -1.55 -4.31
C TRP A 124 1.42 -1.80 -2.84
N PHE A 125 1.44 -0.77 -2.00
CA PHE A 125 1.12 -0.94 -0.58
C PHE A 125 0.29 0.19 0.00
N LEU A 126 -0.44 -0.15 1.05
CA LEU A 126 -1.13 0.78 1.92
C LEU A 126 -0.98 0.28 3.36
N VAL A 127 -0.43 1.12 4.22
CA VAL A 127 -0.19 0.84 5.64
C VAL A 127 -0.90 1.92 6.44
N ILE A 128 -1.80 1.50 7.32
CA ILE A 128 -2.51 2.37 8.27
C ILE A 128 -1.97 2.04 9.65
N ASP A 129 -1.25 3.00 10.23
CA ASP A 129 -0.73 2.92 11.59
C ASP A 129 -1.38 3.99 12.47
N ALA A 130 -2.57 3.66 12.98
CA ALA A 130 -3.25 4.47 13.98
C ALA A 130 -3.28 3.74 15.33
N PRO A 131 -3.30 4.44 16.48
CA PRO A 131 -3.42 3.81 17.79
C PRO A 131 -4.70 2.96 17.93
N SER A 132 -5.80 3.40 17.32
CA SER A 132 -7.10 2.73 17.37
C SER A 132 -7.34 1.71 16.25
N PHE A 133 -6.46 1.65 15.24
CA PHE A 133 -6.61 0.75 14.10
C PHE A 133 -5.28 0.55 13.37
N LYS A 134 -4.91 -0.72 13.14
CA LYS A 134 -3.72 -1.11 12.40
C LYS A 134 -4.09 -2.08 11.30
N SER A 135 -3.72 -1.76 10.07
CA SER A 135 -3.97 -2.63 8.92
C SER A 135 -3.00 -2.29 7.81
N MET A 136 -2.51 -3.30 7.13
CA MET A 136 -1.68 -3.12 5.95
C MET A 136 -2.04 -4.09 4.84
N MET A 137 -1.72 -3.69 3.62
CA MET A 137 -1.60 -4.58 2.48
C MET A 137 -0.37 -4.22 1.66
N VAL A 138 0.24 -5.22 1.04
CA VAL A 138 1.31 -5.05 0.06
C VAL A 138 1.16 -6.09 -1.03
N ALA A 139 1.39 -5.68 -2.26
CA ALA A 139 1.35 -6.53 -3.43
C ALA A 139 2.56 -6.23 -4.32
N TYR A 140 3.36 -7.25 -4.59
CA TYR A 140 4.47 -7.21 -5.52
C TYR A 140 3.97 -7.49 -6.93
N ASP A 141 4.20 -6.55 -7.83
CA ASP A 141 3.92 -6.66 -9.26
C ASP A 141 4.85 -7.71 -9.87
N LEU A 142 4.34 -8.86 -10.30
CA LEU A 142 5.15 -9.96 -10.85
C LEU A 142 5.58 -9.68 -12.29
N ASP A 143 4.76 -8.95 -13.04
CA ASP A 143 4.94 -8.72 -14.48
C ASP A 143 5.75 -7.46 -14.77
N GLY A 144 5.75 -6.51 -13.83
CA GLY A 144 6.41 -5.22 -13.97
C GLY A 144 5.55 -4.18 -14.70
N PHE A 145 5.97 -2.92 -14.62
CA PHE A 145 5.23 -1.81 -15.19
C PHE A 145 5.37 -1.72 -16.72
N GLY A 146 4.26 -1.46 -17.42
CA GLY A 146 4.24 -1.19 -18.86
C GLY A 146 4.51 -2.42 -19.75
N THR A 147 4.44 -3.62 -19.19
CA THR A 147 4.65 -4.89 -19.92
C THR A 147 3.37 -5.43 -20.56
N HIS A 148 2.19 -4.99 -20.10
CA HIS A 148 0.89 -5.39 -20.65
C HIS A 148 0.23 -4.25 -21.44
N ALA A 149 -0.47 -4.61 -22.52
CA ALA A 149 -1.32 -3.66 -23.26
C ALA A 149 -2.52 -3.19 -22.43
N VAL A 150 -3.00 -4.05 -21.51
CA VAL A 150 -4.05 -3.76 -20.53
C VAL A 150 -3.45 -3.85 -19.13
N GLU A 151 -3.35 -2.72 -18.45
CA GLU A 151 -2.71 -2.60 -17.14
C GLU A 151 -3.39 -3.48 -16.06
N GLU A 152 -4.68 -3.76 -16.21
CA GLU A 152 -5.49 -4.57 -15.29
C GLU A 152 -5.11 -6.06 -15.31
N ASP A 153 -4.43 -6.53 -16.35
CA ASP A 153 -4.04 -7.93 -16.49
C ASP A 153 -2.77 -8.30 -15.72
N ARG A 154 -2.11 -7.32 -15.12
CA ARG A 154 -0.92 -7.54 -14.30
C ARG A 154 -1.23 -8.42 -13.10
N ASN A 155 -0.33 -9.35 -12.88
CA ASN A 155 -0.37 -10.34 -11.82
C ASN A 155 0.43 -9.83 -10.63
N PHE A 156 -0.18 -9.93 -9.46
CA PHE A 156 0.42 -9.53 -8.21
C PHE A 156 0.43 -10.67 -7.23
N LYS A 157 1.48 -10.72 -6.42
CA LYS A 157 1.56 -11.56 -5.23
C LYS A 157 1.69 -10.67 -4.01
N GLY A 158 0.86 -10.88 -3.00
CA GLY A 158 0.75 -9.96 -1.90
C GLY A 158 0.30 -10.60 -0.60
N MET A 159 0.15 -9.73 0.39
CA MET A 159 -0.38 -10.09 1.69
C MET A 159 -1.13 -8.91 2.29
N LYS A 160 -2.04 -9.21 3.21
CA LYS A 160 -2.63 -8.23 4.12
C LYS A 160 -2.46 -8.70 5.55
N SER A 161 -2.41 -7.76 6.48
CA SER A 161 -2.32 -8.05 7.91
C SER A 161 -2.85 -6.91 8.76
N SER A 162 -3.59 -7.25 9.80
CA SER A 162 -3.96 -6.36 10.91
C SER A 162 -3.15 -6.63 12.18
N SER A 163 -2.13 -7.51 12.11
CA SER A 163 -1.21 -7.78 13.22
C SER A 163 -0.48 -6.50 13.62
N PRO A 164 -0.62 -6.01 14.88
CA PRO A 164 0.08 -4.81 15.33
C PRO A 164 1.60 -4.93 15.22
N LYS A 165 2.16 -6.13 15.41
CA LYS A 165 3.59 -6.39 15.29
C LYS A 165 4.08 -6.18 13.86
N THR A 166 3.40 -6.76 12.89
CA THR A 166 3.77 -6.69 11.47
C THR A 166 3.60 -5.27 10.94
N VAL A 167 2.47 -4.62 11.25
CA VAL A 167 2.24 -3.22 10.86
C VAL A 167 3.32 -2.33 11.45
N LYS A 168 3.61 -2.44 12.74
CA LYS A 168 4.65 -1.64 13.40
C LYS A 168 6.03 -1.86 12.78
N SER A 169 6.42 -3.11 12.51
CA SER A 169 7.71 -3.41 11.88
C SER A 169 7.85 -2.76 10.49
N VAL A 170 6.75 -2.68 9.74
CA VAL A 170 6.73 -2.03 8.43
C VAL A 170 6.73 -0.52 8.56
N SER A 171 5.94 0.05 9.48
CA SER A 171 5.92 1.48 9.75
C SER A 171 7.31 1.99 10.17
N GLU A 172 7.97 1.33 11.13
CA GLU A 172 9.31 1.71 11.60
C GLU A 172 10.36 1.65 10.48
N MET A 173 10.21 0.69 9.57
CA MET A 173 11.08 0.55 8.39
C MET A 173 10.86 1.69 7.38
N LEU A 174 9.61 2.06 7.09
CA LEU A 174 9.27 3.18 6.21
C LEU A 174 9.64 4.54 6.81
N ASP A 175 9.44 4.71 8.12
CA ASP A 175 9.81 5.92 8.88
C ASP A 175 11.32 6.18 8.87
N SER A 176 12.13 5.11 8.81
CA SER A 176 13.60 5.23 8.80
C SER A 176 14.21 5.93 7.57
N VAL A 177 13.40 6.26 6.56
CA VAL A 177 13.82 6.87 5.28
C VAL A 177 13.03 8.12 4.90
N ILE A 178 12.23 8.64 5.82
CA ILE A 178 11.52 9.91 5.72
C ILE A 178 12.32 10.97 6.50
#